data_AF-A0A518DKX3-F1
#
_entry.id   AF-A0A518DKX3-F1
#
_cell.length_a   1.000
_cell.length_b   1.000
_cell.length_c   1.000
_cell.angle_alpha   90.00
_cell.angle_beta   90.00
_cell.angle_gamma   90.00
#
_symmetry.space_group_name_H-M   'P 1'
#
loop_
_entity.id
_entity.type
_entity.pdbx_description
1 polymer ?
#
loop_
_entity_poly.entity_id
_entity_poly.type
_entity_poly.pdbx_seq_one_letter_code
_entity_poly.pdbx_strand_id
1 'polypeptide(L)'
;MFKRCYQCFRPVDLCFCEAIPRIDNRTEILLLQHRSERSHPFNTARIVKQALTRCQLVVGHYQTMREMELPIAASTGLLFPKADAPELSELSPEDRPQQLVVIDGTWGQAKAIVRETPQLHNLPGYRLSPSSPGRYRIRREPTPQSLSTLEAVVSALHVLEPETAGLPQLLAAFDRMVDDQLARSAGLAEGRVRKSRGDRPTHVPAALLDDEGDLVVAYGESTPGERGKRSTRALPVNWVARRLGEGEEFSCRLRQPEPLSASALEYMNLPDGAEDAVTEQEFGDRWARFLRPTDTLVVYHHRTLRLLENAGAAAPRCLVLKSIFHRWRSDCHSLEDLLAAEEIEVPADHLQPRAQLRLRMAVALVDRLRSSFAP
;
A
#
# COMPACT_ATOMS: atom_id res chain seq x y z
N MET A 1 9.24 10.07 -24.07
CA MET A 1 7.85 9.63 -23.80
C MET A 1 7.76 8.16 -24.15
N PHE A 2 7.67 7.26 -23.16
CA PHE A 2 7.63 5.82 -23.42
C PHE A 2 6.25 5.42 -23.95
N LYS A 3 6.17 4.93 -25.20
CA LYS A 3 4.94 4.37 -25.75
C LYS A 3 4.59 3.09 -24.97
N ARG A 4 3.34 2.96 -24.54
CA ARG A 4 2.83 1.78 -23.82
C ARG A 4 1.76 1.08 -24.67
N CYS A 5 1.69 -0.24 -24.56
CA CYS A 5 0.59 -1.02 -25.13
C CYS A 5 -0.72 -0.70 -24.39
N TYR A 6 -1.80 -0.41 -25.10
CA TYR A 6 -3.11 -0.12 -24.50
C TYR A 6 -3.82 -1.35 -23.92
N GLN A 7 -3.35 -2.56 -24.25
CA GLN A 7 -3.91 -3.82 -23.73
C GLN A 7 -3.18 -4.28 -22.46
N CYS A 8 -1.85 -4.44 -22.51
CA CYS A 8 -1.06 -4.88 -21.36
C CYS A 8 -0.46 -3.75 -20.51
N PHE A 9 -0.52 -2.49 -20.95
CA PHE A 9 0.08 -1.32 -20.28
C PHE A 9 1.61 -1.39 -20.09
N ARG A 10 2.28 -2.38 -20.68
CA ARG A 10 3.75 -2.49 -20.72
C ARG A 10 4.33 -1.55 -21.76
N PRO A 11 5.60 -1.13 -21.62
CA PRO A 11 6.36 -0.52 -22.71
C PRO A 11 6.23 -1.36 -23.99
N VAL A 12 6.12 -0.70 -25.16
CA VAL A 12 5.88 -1.39 -26.45
C VAL A 12 6.95 -2.44 -26.76
N ASP A 13 8.20 -2.17 -26.41
CA ASP A 13 9.35 -3.08 -26.51
C ASP A 13 9.22 -4.35 -25.63
N LEU A 14 8.32 -4.33 -24.64
CA LEU A 14 8.03 -5.46 -23.74
C LEU A 14 6.58 -5.92 -23.81
N CYS A 15 5.87 -5.52 -24.86
CA CYS A 15 4.53 -6.01 -25.10
C CYS A 15 4.60 -7.49 -25.49
N PHE A 16 3.76 -8.31 -24.86
CA PHE A 16 3.61 -9.73 -25.20
C PHE A 16 2.20 -10.07 -25.67
N CYS A 17 1.33 -9.05 -25.87
CA CYS A 17 -0.07 -9.26 -26.25
C CYS A 17 -0.22 -10.03 -27.57
N GLU A 18 0.68 -9.81 -28.54
CA GLU A 18 0.66 -10.54 -29.81
C GLU A 18 0.96 -12.04 -29.66
N ALA A 19 1.63 -12.44 -28.58
CA ALA A 19 1.92 -13.84 -28.29
C ALA A 19 0.73 -14.55 -27.60
N ILE A 20 -0.27 -13.80 -27.11
CA ILE A 20 -1.43 -14.40 -26.43
C ILE A 20 -2.36 -15.01 -27.49
N PRO A 21 -2.56 -16.35 -27.49
CA PRO A 21 -3.44 -16.98 -28.45
C PRO A 21 -4.91 -16.67 -28.14
N ARG A 22 -5.77 -16.76 -29.16
CA ARG A 22 -7.22 -16.81 -28.94
C ARG A 22 -7.66 -18.28 -28.86
N ILE A 23 -8.26 -18.67 -27.74
CA ILE A 23 -8.65 -20.04 -27.41
C ILE A 23 -10.17 -20.11 -27.33
N ASP A 24 -10.76 -21.01 -28.11
CA ASP A 24 -12.20 -21.25 -28.07
C ASP A 24 -12.56 -22.30 -27.00
N ASN A 25 -12.54 -21.88 -25.74
CA ASN A 25 -12.90 -22.73 -24.60
C ASN A 25 -14.41 -22.97 -24.53
N ARG A 26 -14.84 -24.20 -24.22
CA ARG A 26 -16.24 -24.57 -24.00
C ARG A 26 -16.65 -24.25 -22.56
N THR A 27 -15.82 -24.59 -21.58
CA THR A 27 -16.05 -24.27 -20.16
C THR A 27 -15.95 -22.76 -19.93
N GLU A 28 -16.99 -22.14 -19.41
CA GLU A 28 -16.99 -20.71 -19.09
C GLU A 28 -16.10 -20.40 -17.88
N ILE A 29 -15.28 -19.35 -17.98
CA ILE A 29 -14.43 -18.93 -16.87
C ILE A 29 -14.91 -17.58 -16.32
N LEU A 30 -15.34 -17.55 -15.06
CA LEU A 30 -15.63 -16.32 -14.32
C LEU A 30 -14.46 -15.98 -13.39
N LEU A 31 -13.69 -14.96 -13.75
CA LEU A 31 -12.61 -14.45 -12.92
C LEU A 31 -13.15 -13.39 -11.95
N LEU A 32 -12.98 -13.61 -10.65
CA LEU A 32 -13.23 -12.60 -9.61
C LEU A 32 -11.88 -12.05 -9.13
N GLN A 33 -11.53 -10.86 -9.62
CA GLN A 33 -10.25 -10.22 -9.33
C GLN A 33 -10.36 -9.18 -8.23
N HIS A 34 -9.51 -9.28 -7.21
CA HIS A 34 -9.37 -8.23 -6.22
C HIS A 34 -8.82 -6.94 -6.86
N ARG A 35 -9.39 -5.78 -6.54
CA ARG A 35 -9.05 -4.50 -7.18
C ARG A 35 -7.55 -4.13 -7.12
N SER A 36 -6.81 -4.61 -6.13
CA SER A 36 -5.35 -4.36 -6.02
C SER A 36 -4.56 -5.01 -7.15
N GLU A 37 -5.02 -6.15 -7.67
CA GLU A 37 -4.33 -6.90 -8.71
C GLU A 37 -4.54 -6.32 -10.11
N ARG A 38 -5.63 -5.54 -10.30
CA ARG A 38 -6.00 -4.94 -11.60
C ARG A 38 -4.83 -4.22 -12.28
N SER A 39 -4.08 -3.44 -11.51
CA SER A 39 -2.99 -2.59 -12.03
C SER A 39 -1.63 -3.29 -12.01
N HIS A 40 -1.58 -4.58 -11.64
CA HIS A 40 -0.33 -5.30 -11.57
C HIS A 40 0.26 -5.49 -12.98
N PRO A 41 1.55 -5.21 -13.22
CA PRO A 41 2.17 -5.32 -14.55
C PRO A 41 2.09 -6.75 -15.13
N PHE A 42 2.08 -7.75 -14.26
CA PHE A 42 1.99 -9.19 -14.56
C PHE A 42 0.66 -9.76 -14.08
N ASN A 43 -0.44 -9.12 -14.47
CA ASN A 43 -1.79 -9.54 -14.11
C ASN A 43 -2.18 -10.78 -14.95
N THR A 44 -2.17 -11.96 -14.32
CA THR A 44 -2.47 -13.25 -14.94
C THR A 44 -3.94 -13.39 -15.35
N ALA A 45 -4.89 -12.89 -14.54
CA ALA A 45 -6.30 -12.84 -14.94
C ALA A 45 -6.53 -12.07 -16.24
N ARG A 46 -5.79 -10.99 -16.47
CA ARG A 46 -5.89 -10.23 -17.72
C ARG A 46 -5.39 -11.03 -18.93
N ILE A 47 -4.32 -11.82 -18.77
CA ILE A 47 -3.82 -12.69 -19.84
C ILE A 47 -4.88 -13.75 -20.18
N VAL A 48 -5.44 -14.40 -19.16
CA VAL A 48 -6.54 -15.36 -19.33
C VAL A 48 -7.73 -14.72 -20.04
N LYS A 49 -8.16 -13.54 -19.60
CA LYS A 49 -9.29 -12.81 -20.20
C LYS A 49 -9.05 -12.39 -21.66
N GLN A 50 -7.81 -12.14 -22.05
CA GLN A 50 -7.46 -11.87 -23.44
C GLN A 50 -7.43 -13.14 -24.29
N ALA A 51 -7.04 -14.26 -23.69
CA ALA A 51 -6.85 -15.51 -24.41
C ALA A 51 -8.17 -16.27 -24.66
N LEU A 52 -9.02 -16.38 -23.65
CA LEU A 52 -10.22 -17.22 -23.69
C LEU A 52 -11.42 -16.49 -24.32
N THR A 53 -12.16 -17.16 -25.23
CA THR A 53 -13.39 -16.63 -25.83
C THR A 53 -14.53 -16.57 -24.82
N ARG A 54 -14.65 -17.56 -23.94
CA ARG A 54 -15.69 -17.65 -22.90
C ARG A 54 -15.09 -17.37 -21.53
N CYS A 55 -14.69 -16.13 -21.31
CA CYS A 55 -14.19 -15.67 -20.02
C CYS A 55 -14.82 -14.34 -19.64
N GLN A 56 -15.28 -14.20 -18.41
CA GLN A 56 -15.76 -12.96 -17.81
C GLN A 56 -14.82 -12.55 -16.68
N LEU A 57 -14.62 -11.25 -16.50
CA LEU A 57 -13.76 -10.70 -15.46
C LEU A 57 -14.53 -9.65 -14.67
N VAL A 58 -14.77 -9.93 -13.39
CA VAL A 58 -15.33 -8.98 -12.43
C VAL A 58 -14.21 -8.49 -11.53
N VAL A 59 -14.01 -7.18 -11.48
CA VAL A 59 -12.98 -6.56 -10.64
C VAL A 59 -13.64 -5.76 -9.52
N GLY A 60 -13.25 -6.01 -8.28
CA GLY A 60 -13.85 -5.34 -7.13
C GLY A 60 -13.11 -5.55 -5.83
N HIS A 61 -13.54 -4.83 -4.80
CA HIS A 61 -13.26 -5.23 -3.43
C HIS A 61 -14.32 -6.23 -2.97
N TYR A 62 -14.05 -7.02 -1.93
CA TYR A 62 -15.01 -8.04 -1.48
C TYR A 62 -16.37 -7.45 -1.04
N GLN A 63 -16.43 -6.25 -0.45
CA GLN A 63 -17.73 -5.60 -0.16
C GLN A 63 -18.52 -5.28 -1.43
N THR A 64 -17.83 -4.85 -2.50
CA THR A 64 -18.48 -4.56 -3.78
C THR A 64 -19.01 -5.83 -4.43
N MET A 65 -18.23 -6.92 -4.40
CA MET A 65 -18.65 -8.21 -4.95
C MET A 65 -19.83 -8.81 -4.20
N ARG A 66 -19.87 -8.64 -2.87
CA ARG A 66 -20.98 -9.06 -2.00
C ARG A 66 -22.32 -8.44 -2.41
N GLU A 67 -22.30 -7.19 -2.86
CA GLU A 67 -23.50 -6.41 -3.20
C GLU A 67 -23.85 -6.50 -4.70
N MET A 68 -22.98 -7.11 -5.50
CA MET A 68 -23.17 -7.27 -6.94
C MET A 68 -23.88 -8.59 -7.26
N GLU A 69 -24.71 -8.60 -8.29
CA GLU A 69 -25.18 -9.84 -8.91
C GLU A 69 -24.06 -10.38 -9.81
N LEU A 70 -23.39 -11.45 -9.37
CA LEU A 70 -22.36 -12.09 -10.18
C LEU A 70 -23.00 -12.97 -11.26
N PRO A 71 -22.41 -13.05 -12.46
CA PRO A 71 -22.94 -13.85 -13.59
C PRO A 71 -22.67 -15.35 -13.39
N ILE A 72 -23.18 -15.91 -12.30
CA ILE A 72 -23.06 -17.32 -11.91
C ILE A 72 -24.12 -18.13 -12.66
N ALA A 73 -23.69 -19.10 -13.45
CA ALA A 73 -24.58 -20.01 -14.17
C ALA A 73 -25.08 -21.16 -13.27
N ALA A 74 -26.07 -21.93 -13.74
CA ALA A 74 -26.63 -23.05 -12.98
C ALA A 74 -25.62 -24.17 -12.67
N SER A 75 -24.74 -24.51 -13.62
CA SER A 75 -23.69 -25.52 -13.46
C SER A 75 -22.34 -24.83 -13.23
N THR A 76 -22.20 -24.21 -12.05
CA THR A 76 -21.00 -23.45 -11.67
C THR A 76 -20.21 -24.13 -10.56
N GLY A 77 -18.92 -24.29 -10.77
CA GLY A 77 -17.93 -24.71 -9.78
C GLY A 77 -17.08 -23.57 -9.26
N LEU A 78 -16.61 -23.67 -8.03
CA LEU A 78 -15.61 -22.76 -7.46
C LEU A 78 -14.25 -23.45 -7.43
N LEU A 79 -13.29 -22.93 -8.20
CA LEU A 79 -11.90 -23.37 -8.15
C LEU A 79 -11.20 -22.72 -6.95
N PHE A 80 -11.37 -23.33 -5.78
CA PHE A 80 -10.79 -22.85 -4.53
C PHE A 80 -10.61 -24.01 -3.54
N PRO A 81 -9.41 -24.21 -2.98
CA PRO A 81 -9.16 -25.34 -2.11
C PRO A 81 -9.87 -25.19 -0.77
N LYS A 82 -10.93 -26.00 -0.58
CA LYS A 82 -11.55 -26.30 0.72
C LYS A 82 -11.03 -27.66 1.21
N ALA A 83 -11.00 -27.88 2.53
CA ALA A 83 -10.43 -29.08 3.14
C ALA A 83 -11.00 -30.38 2.53
N ASP A 84 -12.27 -30.41 2.16
CA ASP A 84 -12.98 -31.60 1.64
C ASP A 84 -13.39 -31.48 0.16
N ALA A 85 -12.89 -30.49 -0.58
CA ALA A 85 -13.24 -30.31 -2.00
C ALA A 85 -12.64 -31.42 -2.89
N PRO A 86 -13.43 -32.16 -3.70
CA PRO A 86 -12.88 -33.19 -4.58
C PRO A 86 -11.87 -32.62 -5.58
N GLU A 87 -10.97 -33.47 -6.07
CA GLU A 87 -10.09 -33.06 -7.16
C GLU A 87 -10.89 -32.96 -8.46
N LEU A 88 -10.64 -31.91 -9.24
CA LEU A 88 -11.36 -31.69 -10.51
C LEU A 88 -11.17 -32.88 -11.50
N SER A 89 -10.03 -33.57 -11.41
CA SER A 89 -9.67 -34.73 -12.23
C SER A 89 -10.45 -36.01 -11.87
N GLU A 90 -10.99 -36.08 -10.65
CA GLU A 90 -11.75 -37.23 -10.14
C GLU A 90 -13.23 -37.18 -10.53
N LEU A 91 -13.70 -36.08 -11.11
CA LEU A 91 -15.09 -35.93 -11.52
C LEU A 91 -15.41 -36.74 -12.78
N SER A 92 -16.55 -37.43 -12.75
CA SER A 92 -17.17 -38.01 -13.93
C SER A 92 -17.49 -36.90 -14.96
N PRO A 93 -17.49 -37.18 -16.27
CA PRO A 93 -17.80 -36.19 -17.30
C PRO A 93 -19.14 -35.46 -17.08
N GLU A 94 -20.15 -36.16 -16.56
CA GLU A 94 -21.48 -35.64 -16.26
C GLU A 94 -21.54 -34.72 -15.03
N ASP A 95 -20.61 -34.87 -14.08
CA ASP A 95 -20.52 -34.03 -12.87
C ASP A 95 -19.61 -32.80 -13.07
N ARG A 96 -19.02 -32.64 -14.25
CA ARG A 96 -18.12 -31.51 -14.55
C ARG A 96 -18.88 -30.19 -14.66
N PRO A 97 -18.38 -29.10 -14.05
CA PRO A 97 -19.03 -27.81 -14.14
C PRO A 97 -18.92 -27.21 -15.54
N GLN A 98 -19.99 -26.59 -16.02
CA GLN A 98 -19.97 -25.83 -17.28
C GLN A 98 -19.32 -24.45 -17.12
N GLN A 99 -19.33 -23.90 -15.91
CA GLN A 99 -18.67 -22.65 -15.55
C GLN A 99 -17.75 -22.84 -14.35
N LEU A 100 -16.55 -22.27 -14.37
CA LEU A 100 -15.66 -22.20 -13.22
C LEU A 100 -15.46 -20.76 -12.76
N VAL A 101 -15.74 -20.52 -11.48
CA VAL A 101 -15.33 -19.31 -10.77
C VAL A 101 -13.90 -19.48 -10.27
N VAL A 102 -13.03 -18.56 -10.65
CA VAL A 102 -11.62 -18.52 -10.22
C VAL A 102 -11.32 -17.18 -9.58
N ILE A 103 -10.66 -17.19 -8.42
CA ILE A 103 -10.36 -15.99 -7.66
C ILE A 103 -8.94 -15.52 -7.95
N ASP A 104 -8.77 -14.27 -8.37
CA ASP A 104 -7.47 -13.63 -8.62
C ASP A 104 -7.16 -12.62 -7.52
N GLY A 105 -6.11 -12.90 -6.76
CA GLY A 105 -5.73 -12.15 -5.57
C GLY A 105 -4.61 -12.86 -4.80
N THR A 106 -4.00 -12.15 -3.85
CA THR A 106 -3.20 -12.83 -2.82
C THR A 106 -4.09 -13.81 -2.03
N TRP A 107 -3.50 -14.82 -1.39
CA TRP A 107 -4.28 -15.81 -0.64
C TRP A 107 -5.21 -15.22 0.42
N GLY A 108 -4.79 -14.17 1.11
CA GLY A 108 -5.65 -13.45 2.06
C GLY A 108 -6.83 -12.77 1.38
N GLN A 109 -6.62 -12.15 0.23
CA GLN A 109 -7.68 -11.52 -0.57
C GLN A 109 -8.63 -12.55 -1.15
N ALA A 110 -8.12 -13.66 -1.69
CA ALA A 110 -8.94 -14.72 -2.24
C ALA A 110 -9.84 -15.35 -1.18
N LYS A 111 -9.28 -15.65 0.01
CA LYS A 111 -10.04 -16.10 1.19
C LYS A 111 -11.12 -15.09 1.59
N ALA A 112 -10.79 -13.79 1.58
CA ALA A 112 -11.75 -12.74 1.90
C ALA A 112 -12.88 -12.66 0.87
N ILE A 113 -12.58 -12.72 -0.43
CA ILE A 113 -13.61 -12.72 -1.49
C ILE A 113 -14.55 -13.92 -1.30
N VAL A 114 -14.02 -15.12 -1.11
CA VAL A 114 -14.84 -16.33 -0.91
C VAL A 114 -15.68 -16.22 0.37
N ARG A 115 -15.09 -15.77 1.49
CA ARG A 115 -15.79 -15.65 2.77
C ARG A 115 -16.90 -14.60 2.74
N GLU A 116 -16.64 -13.46 2.13
CA GLU A 116 -17.53 -12.29 2.20
C GLU A 116 -18.56 -12.21 1.06
N THR A 117 -18.52 -13.14 0.09
CA THR A 117 -19.44 -13.15 -1.06
C THR A 117 -20.43 -14.33 -0.95
N PRO A 118 -21.67 -14.12 -0.46
CA PRO A 118 -22.63 -15.19 -0.18
C PRO A 118 -22.97 -16.08 -1.38
N GLN A 119 -22.99 -15.52 -2.59
CA GLN A 119 -23.26 -16.25 -3.82
C GLN A 119 -22.25 -17.38 -4.09
N LEU A 120 -21.06 -17.33 -3.49
CA LEU A 120 -20.01 -18.35 -3.63
C LEU A 120 -20.11 -19.48 -2.60
N HIS A 121 -20.88 -19.31 -1.53
CA HIS A 121 -20.88 -20.23 -0.39
C HIS A 121 -21.46 -21.61 -0.75
N ASN A 122 -22.49 -21.62 -1.59
CA ASN A 122 -23.21 -22.83 -2.01
C ASN A 122 -22.63 -23.48 -3.27
N LEU A 123 -21.60 -22.89 -3.88
CA LEU A 123 -20.96 -23.48 -5.06
C LEU A 123 -20.12 -24.71 -4.66
N PRO A 124 -20.19 -25.82 -5.44
CA PRO A 124 -19.29 -26.95 -5.27
C PRO A 124 -17.85 -26.46 -5.45
N GLY A 125 -16.99 -26.80 -4.49
CA GLY A 125 -15.58 -26.42 -4.51
C GLY A 125 -14.71 -27.51 -5.12
N TYR A 126 -13.70 -27.14 -5.89
CA TYR A 126 -12.78 -28.07 -6.53
C TYR A 126 -11.31 -27.72 -6.24
N ARG A 127 -10.48 -28.76 -6.12
CA ARG A 127 -9.03 -28.65 -6.01
C ARG A 127 -8.34 -29.05 -7.32
N LEU A 128 -7.13 -28.55 -7.50
CA LEU A 128 -6.19 -29.02 -8.52
C LEU A 128 -5.00 -29.64 -7.80
N SER A 129 -4.50 -30.75 -8.33
CA SER A 129 -3.23 -31.35 -7.92
C SER A 129 -2.22 -31.16 -9.04
N PRO A 130 -1.47 -30.05 -9.07
CA PRO A 130 -0.47 -29.84 -10.11
C PRO A 130 0.64 -30.88 -10.01
N SER A 131 0.96 -31.53 -11.12
CA SER A 131 2.03 -32.52 -11.24
C SER A 131 3.43 -31.93 -11.32
N SER A 132 3.54 -30.59 -11.40
CA SER A 132 4.80 -29.84 -11.46
C SER A 132 4.70 -28.53 -10.68
N PRO A 133 5.82 -27.97 -10.18
CA PRO A 133 5.84 -26.67 -9.51
C PRO A 133 5.32 -25.55 -10.41
N GLY A 134 4.78 -24.49 -9.80
CA GLY A 134 4.34 -23.28 -10.52
C GLY A 134 5.46 -22.64 -11.34
N ARG A 135 5.14 -22.21 -12.55
CA ARG A 135 6.00 -21.53 -13.53
C ARG A 135 6.20 -20.05 -13.23
N TYR A 136 5.42 -19.48 -12.29
CA TYR A 136 5.38 -18.04 -12.03
C TYR A 136 6.56 -17.50 -11.20
N ARG A 137 7.76 -17.61 -11.74
CA ARG A 137 9.05 -17.35 -11.06
C ARG A 137 9.32 -15.89 -10.69
N ILE A 138 8.53 -14.94 -11.19
CA ILE A 138 8.70 -13.49 -10.93
C ILE A 138 7.91 -12.99 -9.72
N ARG A 139 7.05 -13.83 -9.11
CA ARG A 139 6.32 -13.51 -7.87
C ARG A 139 6.59 -14.58 -6.82
N ARG A 140 6.64 -14.15 -5.55
CA ARG A 140 6.79 -15.06 -4.42
C ARG A 140 5.45 -15.74 -4.14
N GLU A 141 5.39 -17.04 -4.38
CA GLU A 141 4.24 -17.86 -4.02
C GLU A 141 4.42 -18.48 -2.63
N PRO A 142 3.35 -18.72 -1.87
CA PRO A 142 3.47 -19.24 -0.51
C PRO A 142 3.94 -20.70 -0.45
N THR A 143 3.68 -21.49 -1.50
CA THR A 143 4.17 -22.86 -1.63
C THR A 143 4.62 -23.13 -3.07
N PRO A 144 5.59 -24.04 -3.30
CA PRO A 144 6.01 -24.42 -4.66
C PRO A 144 4.90 -25.00 -5.54
N GLN A 145 3.83 -25.50 -4.93
CA GLN A 145 2.64 -26.05 -5.60
C GLN A 145 1.52 -25.02 -5.80
N SER A 146 1.72 -23.78 -5.36
CA SER A 146 0.79 -22.71 -5.68
C SER A 146 0.83 -22.47 -7.19
N LEU A 147 -0.34 -22.20 -7.77
CA LEU A 147 -0.46 -21.87 -9.18
C LEU A 147 -0.85 -20.41 -9.30
N SER A 148 -0.31 -19.71 -10.31
CA SER A 148 -0.88 -18.44 -10.72
C SER A 148 -2.30 -18.64 -11.26
N THR A 149 -3.10 -17.58 -11.34
CA THR A 149 -4.46 -17.65 -11.89
C THR A 149 -4.49 -18.21 -13.31
N LEU A 150 -3.48 -17.91 -14.13
CA LEU A 150 -3.36 -18.45 -15.47
C LEU A 150 -3.13 -19.96 -15.45
N GLU A 151 -2.20 -20.42 -14.62
CA GLU A 151 -1.88 -21.84 -14.53
C GLU A 151 -3.03 -22.65 -13.94
N ALA A 152 -3.72 -22.10 -12.94
CA ALA A 152 -4.91 -22.72 -12.37
C ALA A 152 -6.02 -22.88 -13.43
N VAL A 153 -6.27 -21.84 -14.23
CA VAL A 153 -7.23 -21.91 -15.33
C VAL A 153 -6.80 -22.91 -16.39
N VAL A 154 -5.55 -22.86 -16.86
CA VAL A 154 -5.06 -23.81 -17.88
C VAL A 154 -5.12 -25.25 -17.38
N SER A 155 -4.74 -25.50 -16.13
CA SER A 155 -4.79 -26.84 -15.52
C SER A 155 -6.22 -27.34 -15.43
N ALA A 156 -7.16 -26.47 -15.03
CA ALA A 156 -8.57 -26.81 -14.98
C ALA A 156 -9.13 -27.12 -16.38
N LEU A 157 -8.83 -26.31 -17.39
CA LEU A 157 -9.28 -26.54 -18.76
C LEU A 157 -8.68 -27.83 -19.35
N HIS A 158 -7.42 -28.14 -19.02
CA HIS A 158 -6.80 -29.40 -19.48
C HIS A 158 -7.52 -30.64 -18.93
N VAL A 159 -8.10 -30.54 -17.73
CA VAL A 159 -8.91 -31.61 -17.14
C VAL A 159 -10.31 -31.66 -17.76
N LEU A 160 -10.96 -30.50 -17.90
CA LEU A 160 -12.37 -30.41 -18.30
C LEU A 160 -12.60 -30.57 -19.80
N GLU A 161 -11.66 -30.10 -20.61
CA GLU A 161 -11.74 -30.03 -22.07
C GLU A 161 -10.35 -30.23 -22.72
N PRO A 162 -9.72 -31.41 -22.55
CA PRO A 162 -8.35 -31.70 -23.00
C PRO A 162 -8.13 -31.49 -24.50
N GLU A 163 -9.18 -31.58 -25.31
CA GLU A 163 -9.21 -31.31 -26.75
C GLU A 163 -9.01 -29.83 -27.14
N THR A 164 -9.06 -28.92 -26.17
CA THR A 164 -8.97 -27.47 -26.41
C THR A 164 -7.57 -27.07 -26.91
N ALA A 165 -7.50 -26.64 -28.15
CA ALA A 165 -6.28 -26.13 -28.75
C ALA A 165 -5.87 -24.76 -28.16
N GLY A 166 -4.57 -24.46 -28.15
CA GLY A 166 -4.06 -23.14 -27.75
C GLY A 166 -3.61 -23.04 -26.29
N LEU A 167 -3.98 -23.99 -25.41
CA LEU A 167 -3.57 -23.98 -24.00
C LEU A 167 -2.03 -24.05 -23.82
N PRO A 168 -1.28 -24.90 -24.55
CA PRO A 168 0.18 -24.89 -24.49
C PRO A 168 0.80 -23.57 -24.97
N GLN A 169 0.21 -22.95 -26.01
CA GLN A 169 0.65 -21.66 -26.56
C GLN A 169 0.44 -20.53 -25.54
N LEU A 170 -0.65 -20.58 -24.76
CA LEU A 170 -0.91 -19.63 -23.68
C LEU A 170 0.13 -19.75 -22.57
N LEU A 171 0.50 -20.98 -22.18
CA LEU A 171 1.59 -21.21 -21.22
C LEU A 171 2.94 -20.73 -21.78
N ALA A 172 3.23 -20.99 -23.06
CA ALA A 172 4.45 -20.50 -23.70
C ALA A 172 4.53 -18.96 -23.75
N ALA A 173 3.40 -18.28 -24.00
CA ALA A 173 3.34 -16.83 -23.96
C ALA A 173 3.57 -16.29 -22.54
N PHE A 174 3.05 -16.98 -21.53
CA PHE A 174 3.30 -16.68 -20.12
C PHE A 174 4.77 -16.90 -19.74
N ASP A 175 5.36 -18.03 -20.14
CA ASP A 175 6.77 -18.35 -19.90
C ASP A 175 7.68 -17.31 -20.55
N ARG A 176 7.41 -16.92 -21.80
CA ARG A 176 8.14 -15.85 -22.48
C ARG A 176 8.06 -14.52 -21.71
N MET A 177 6.88 -14.15 -21.21
CA MET A 177 6.72 -12.94 -20.40
C MET A 177 7.55 -13.00 -19.11
N VAL A 178 7.60 -14.17 -18.47
CA VAL A 178 8.41 -14.43 -17.26
C VAL A 178 9.90 -14.35 -17.60
N ASP A 179 10.34 -15.00 -18.68
CA ASP A 179 11.72 -15.04 -19.13
C ASP A 179 12.23 -13.66 -19.57
N ASP A 180 11.44 -12.91 -20.36
CA ASP A 180 11.77 -11.53 -20.75
C ASP A 180 11.96 -10.63 -19.51
N GLN A 181 11.16 -10.86 -18.47
CA GLN A 181 11.26 -10.12 -17.21
C GLN A 181 12.50 -10.53 -16.40
N LEU A 182 12.82 -11.82 -16.33
CA LEU A 182 14.03 -12.33 -15.67
C LEU A 182 15.28 -11.87 -16.41
N ALA A 183 15.31 -11.97 -17.74
CA ALA A 183 16.41 -11.54 -18.60
C ALA A 183 16.70 -10.05 -18.46
N ARG A 184 15.67 -9.19 -18.36
CA ARG A 184 15.88 -7.76 -18.03
C ARG A 184 16.36 -7.54 -16.61
N SER A 185 15.87 -8.33 -15.66
CA SER A 185 16.35 -8.26 -14.27
C SER A 185 17.84 -8.64 -14.19
N ALA A 186 18.27 -9.61 -15.02
CA ALA A 186 19.67 -10.04 -15.17
C ALA A 186 20.53 -9.05 -15.99
N GLY A 187 20.03 -8.52 -17.10
CA GLY A 187 20.75 -7.50 -17.90
C GLY A 187 20.90 -6.15 -17.18
N LEU A 188 19.94 -5.81 -16.31
CA LEU A 188 20.07 -4.70 -15.35
C LEU A 188 21.04 -5.03 -14.19
N ALA A 189 21.41 -6.30 -14.00
CA ALA A 189 22.40 -6.75 -13.03
C ALA A 189 23.82 -6.76 -13.63
N GLU A 190 23.99 -7.10 -14.90
CA GLU A 190 25.31 -7.07 -15.59
C GLU A 190 25.79 -5.64 -15.95
N GLY A 191 24.87 -4.71 -16.23
CA GLY A 191 25.18 -3.29 -16.41
C GLY A 191 25.38 -2.52 -15.09
N ARG A 192 25.21 -3.18 -13.94
CA ARG A 192 25.54 -2.63 -12.63
C ARG A 192 26.81 -3.32 -12.12
N VAL A 193 27.96 -2.67 -12.31
CA VAL A 193 29.01 -2.78 -11.30
C VAL A 193 28.33 -2.48 -9.97
N ARG A 194 28.23 -3.52 -9.13
CA ARG A 194 27.53 -3.49 -7.84
C ARG A 194 28.26 -2.52 -6.92
N LYS A 195 27.95 -1.23 -7.03
CA LYS A 195 27.91 -0.40 -5.82
C LYS A 195 26.74 -0.93 -5.02
N SER A 196 27.07 -1.70 -3.99
CA SER A 196 26.18 -2.06 -2.89
C SER A 196 25.20 -0.92 -2.63
N ARG A 197 23.92 -1.08 -3.01
CA ARG A 197 22.84 -0.27 -2.45
C ARG A 197 22.30 -1.06 -1.29
N GLY A 198 22.45 -0.51 -0.09
CA GLY A 198 21.97 -1.08 1.16
C GLY A 198 20.48 -1.41 1.14
N ASP A 199 20.13 -2.27 2.09
CA ASP A 199 18.84 -2.88 2.40
C ASP A 199 17.71 -1.85 2.60
N ARG A 200 17.17 -1.27 1.51
CA ARG A 200 16.10 -0.26 1.60
C ARG A 200 14.76 -0.94 1.98
N PRO A 201 14.11 -0.55 3.08
CA PRO A 201 12.88 -1.17 3.55
C PRO A 201 11.70 -0.74 2.70
N THR A 202 10.87 -1.69 2.28
CA THR A 202 9.67 -1.45 1.45
C THR A 202 8.55 -0.71 2.19
N HIS A 203 8.65 -0.62 3.51
CA HIS A 203 7.63 -0.04 4.38
C HIS A 203 7.86 1.44 4.70
N VAL A 204 9.10 1.93 4.59
CA VAL A 204 9.41 3.36 4.74
C VAL A 204 9.26 4.06 3.38
N PRO A 205 8.47 5.14 3.26
CA PRO A 205 8.38 5.89 2.01
C PRO A 205 9.76 6.41 1.57
N ALA A 206 10.08 6.26 0.29
CA ALA A 206 11.34 6.73 -0.29
C ALA A 206 11.57 8.23 -0.02
N ALA A 207 10.52 9.05 -0.03
CA ALA A 207 10.57 10.47 0.32
C ALA A 207 11.05 10.77 1.76
N LEU A 208 11.07 9.79 2.67
CA LEU A 208 11.65 9.94 4.01
C LEU A 208 13.15 9.58 4.04
N LEU A 209 13.62 8.81 3.07
CA LEU A 209 14.97 8.24 2.99
C LEU A 209 15.85 8.89 1.92
N ASP A 210 15.25 9.46 0.88
CA ASP A 210 15.97 10.11 -0.22
C ASP A 210 16.38 11.54 0.15
N ASP A 211 17.52 11.98 -0.39
CA ASP A 211 18.10 13.32 -0.18
C ASP A 211 17.63 14.36 -1.22
N GLU A 212 16.63 14.04 -2.04
CA GLU A 212 16.17 14.92 -3.13
C GLU A 212 15.43 16.18 -2.65
N GLY A 213 15.19 16.32 -1.34
CA GLY A 213 14.64 17.52 -0.70
C GLY A 213 14.86 17.52 0.81
N ASP A 214 14.79 18.70 1.42
CA ASP A 214 14.92 18.84 2.87
C ASP A 214 13.66 18.33 3.58
N LEU A 215 13.86 17.50 4.61
CA LEU A 215 12.79 17.14 5.53
C LEU A 215 12.63 18.23 6.58
N VAL A 216 11.41 18.73 6.70
CA VAL A 216 11.01 19.66 7.76
C VAL A 216 10.17 18.88 8.76
N VAL A 217 10.74 18.52 9.90
CA VAL A 217 9.99 17.86 10.97
C VAL A 217 9.29 18.92 11.79
N ALA A 218 7.99 18.79 12.04
CA ALA A 218 7.21 19.78 12.78
C ALA A 218 6.35 19.17 13.88
N TYR A 219 6.14 19.94 14.94
CA TYR A 219 5.23 19.63 16.03
C TYR A 219 4.43 20.86 16.44
N GLY A 220 3.16 20.64 16.75
CA GLY A 220 2.22 21.68 17.14
C GLY A 220 1.32 21.19 18.27
N GLU A 221 1.13 22.04 19.27
CA GLU A 221 0.25 21.81 20.41
C GLU A 221 -0.97 22.72 20.30
N SER A 222 -2.13 22.27 20.77
CA SER A 222 -3.32 23.11 20.90
C SER A 222 -3.80 23.08 22.34
N THR A 223 -4.69 24.01 22.70
CA THR A 223 -5.36 23.95 24.01
C THR A 223 -6.07 22.61 24.19
N PRO A 224 -5.95 21.97 25.36
CA PRO A 224 -6.80 20.83 25.70
C PRO A 224 -8.26 21.30 25.70
N GLY A 225 -9.10 20.72 24.84
CA GLY A 225 -10.53 21.05 24.86
C GLY A 225 -11.16 20.64 26.19
N GLU A 226 -12.11 21.44 26.69
CA GLU A 226 -12.94 21.03 27.83
C GLU A 226 -13.64 19.70 27.52
N ARG A 227 -13.64 18.75 28.46
CA ARG A 227 -14.33 17.46 28.30
C ARG A 227 -15.80 17.73 27.92
N GLY A 228 -16.19 17.35 26.69
CA GLY A 228 -17.56 17.47 26.19
C GLY A 228 -17.83 18.61 25.21
N LYS A 229 -16.91 19.58 25.02
CA LYS A 229 -17.05 20.63 23.99
C LYS A 229 -16.10 20.37 22.83
N ARG A 230 -16.66 20.08 21.64
CA ARG A 230 -15.88 20.02 20.39
C ARG A 230 -15.63 21.43 19.89
N SER A 231 -14.45 21.98 20.13
CA SER A 231 -13.98 23.16 19.38
C SER A 231 -13.85 22.77 17.91
N THR A 232 -14.56 23.49 17.03
CA THR A 232 -14.63 23.21 15.60
C THR A 232 -13.39 23.66 14.83
N ARG A 233 -12.56 24.54 15.42
CA ARG A 233 -11.32 25.06 14.81
C ARG A 233 -10.27 25.35 15.90
N ALA A 234 -9.54 24.33 16.33
CA ALA A 234 -8.41 24.49 17.25
C ALA A 234 -7.20 25.08 16.51
N LEU A 235 -6.63 26.16 17.04
CA LEU A 235 -5.38 26.77 16.57
C LEU A 235 -4.17 26.18 17.31
N PRO A 236 -2.98 26.18 16.71
CA PRO A 236 -1.77 25.85 17.44
C PRO A 236 -1.50 26.95 18.48
N VAL A 237 -1.10 26.55 19.69
CA VAL A 237 -0.58 27.42 20.74
C VAL A 237 0.90 27.66 20.51
N ASN A 238 1.66 26.57 20.32
CA ASN A 238 3.05 26.59 19.90
C ASN A 238 3.19 25.75 18.64
N TRP A 239 3.97 26.26 17.69
CA TRP A 239 4.41 25.55 16.50
C TRP A 239 5.92 25.61 16.42
N VAL A 240 6.54 24.43 16.37
CA VAL A 240 7.98 24.29 16.23
C VAL A 240 8.30 23.37 15.06
N ALA A 241 9.37 23.66 14.33
CA ALA A 241 9.85 22.79 13.26
C ALA A 241 11.37 22.85 13.15
N ARG A 242 11.95 21.82 12.54
CA ARG A 242 13.38 21.76 12.24
C ARG A 242 13.60 21.13 10.86
N ARG A 243 14.44 21.78 10.07
CA ARG A 243 14.99 21.25 8.82
C ARG A 243 16.16 20.32 9.16
N LEU A 244 16.13 19.08 8.68
CA LEU A 244 17.15 18.08 9.05
C LEU A 244 18.52 18.32 8.41
N GLY A 245 18.56 18.77 7.15
CA GLY A 245 19.82 18.96 6.41
C GLY A 245 20.74 20.03 7.01
N GLU A 246 20.20 21.24 7.21
CA GLU A 246 20.96 22.40 7.69
C GLU A 246 20.79 22.66 9.20
N GLY A 247 19.85 22.00 9.86
CA GLY A 247 19.52 22.25 11.26
C GLY A 247 18.76 23.55 11.51
N GLU A 248 18.27 24.22 10.47
CA GLU A 248 17.45 25.44 10.58
C GLU A 248 16.19 25.16 11.40
N GLU A 249 15.94 25.96 12.45
CA GLU A 249 14.79 25.80 13.35
C GLU A 249 13.77 26.91 13.13
N PHE A 250 12.50 26.56 13.33
CA PHE A 250 11.37 27.46 13.37
C PHE A 250 10.67 27.30 14.71
N SER A 251 10.36 28.42 15.36
CA SER A 251 9.56 28.44 16.58
C SER A 251 8.63 29.64 16.58
N CYS A 252 7.38 29.40 16.93
CA CYS A 252 6.35 30.41 16.97
C CYS A 252 5.26 30.08 17.99
N ARG A 253 4.97 31.04 18.87
CA ARG A 253 3.80 31.02 19.75
C ARG A 253 2.70 31.85 19.09
N LEU A 254 1.49 31.33 19.01
CA LEU A 254 0.36 32.04 18.40
C LEU A 254 -0.57 32.56 19.48
N ARG A 255 -1.09 33.76 19.26
CA ARG A 255 -2.12 34.37 20.09
C ARG A 255 -3.38 33.52 20.04
N GLN A 256 -3.88 33.15 21.22
CA GLN A 256 -5.10 32.37 21.33
C GLN A 256 -6.33 33.30 21.43
N PRO A 257 -7.50 32.89 20.90
CA PRO A 257 -8.74 33.65 21.04
C PRO A 257 -9.15 33.85 22.50
N GLU A 258 -8.88 32.86 23.34
CA GLU A 258 -9.12 32.88 24.78
C GLU A 258 -7.77 32.71 25.52
N PRO A 259 -7.60 33.36 26.68
CA PRO A 259 -6.41 33.17 27.52
C PRO A 259 -6.19 31.70 27.88
N LEU A 260 -4.93 31.28 27.91
CA LEU A 260 -4.56 29.94 28.34
C LEU A 260 -4.77 29.79 29.85
N SER A 261 -5.37 28.68 30.28
CA SER A 261 -5.47 28.36 31.70
C SER A 261 -4.10 28.02 32.30
N ALA A 262 -3.95 28.20 33.62
CA ALA A 262 -2.71 27.85 34.33
C ALA A 262 -2.31 26.39 34.11
N SER A 263 -3.28 25.45 34.12
CA SER A 263 -3.03 24.04 33.84
C SER A 263 -2.60 23.78 32.40
N ALA A 264 -3.06 24.57 31.43
CA ALA A 264 -2.62 24.46 30.04
C ALA A 264 -1.18 24.98 29.87
N LEU A 265 -0.83 26.09 30.52
CA LEU A 265 0.53 26.63 30.55
C LEU A 265 1.51 25.65 31.20
N GLU A 266 1.15 25.07 32.36
CA GLU A 266 1.93 24.05 33.07
C GLU A 266 2.12 22.79 32.20
N TYR A 267 1.04 22.29 31.58
CA TYR A 267 1.10 21.12 30.71
C TYR A 267 2.01 21.32 29.49
N MET A 268 2.00 22.52 28.89
CA MET A 268 2.84 22.86 27.73
C MET A 268 4.24 23.34 28.12
N ASN A 269 4.51 23.49 29.42
CA ASN A 269 5.73 24.09 29.97
C ASN A 269 6.02 25.47 29.36
N LEU A 270 5.02 26.35 29.37
CA LEU A 270 5.11 27.71 28.82
C LEU A 270 5.14 28.76 29.94
N PRO A 271 5.92 29.84 29.77
CA PRO A 271 5.83 30.98 30.67
C PRO A 271 4.45 31.65 30.55
N ASP A 272 4.00 32.18 31.68
CA ASP A 272 2.81 33.03 31.74
C ASP A 272 3.08 34.35 31.00
N GLY A 273 2.08 34.83 30.25
CA GLY A 273 2.22 35.98 29.35
C GLY A 273 2.25 35.64 27.86
N ALA A 274 1.87 36.62 27.03
CA ALA A 274 1.69 36.48 25.58
C ALA A 274 2.58 37.47 24.78
N GLU A 275 3.63 38.00 25.39
CA GLU A 275 4.44 39.10 24.84
C GLU A 275 5.06 38.75 23.47
N ASP A 276 5.46 37.48 23.29
CA ASP A 276 6.05 36.98 22.04
C ASP A 276 5.04 36.26 21.12
N ALA A 277 3.73 36.33 21.43
CA ALA A 277 2.70 35.61 20.68
C ALA A 277 2.22 36.40 19.45
N VAL A 278 2.35 35.79 18.28
CA VAL A 278 2.01 36.42 16.99
C VAL A 278 0.58 36.13 16.54
N THR A 279 0.12 36.88 15.53
CA THR A 279 -1.19 36.64 14.89
C THR A 279 -1.15 35.44 13.93
N GLU A 280 -2.32 34.88 13.58
CA GLU A 280 -2.43 33.81 12.56
C GLU A 280 -1.79 34.21 11.22
N GLN A 281 -2.01 35.47 10.80
CA GLN A 281 -1.45 36.00 9.55
C GLN A 281 0.08 36.06 9.61
N GLU A 282 0.63 36.60 10.70
CA GLU A 282 2.08 36.69 10.88
C GLU A 282 2.72 35.31 10.98
N PHE A 283 2.08 34.36 11.66
CA PHE A 283 2.50 32.96 11.67
C PHE A 283 2.53 32.39 10.24
N GLY A 284 1.47 32.58 9.46
CA GLY A 284 1.39 32.12 8.07
C GLY A 284 2.51 32.70 7.19
N ASP A 285 2.77 34.01 7.30
CA ASP A 285 3.83 34.69 6.55
C ASP A 285 5.23 34.20 6.95
N ARG A 286 5.49 34.02 8.26
CA ARG A 286 6.76 33.50 8.77
C ARG A 286 6.97 32.04 8.33
N TRP A 287 5.92 31.23 8.41
CA TRP A 287 5.96 29.83 8.00
C TRP A 287 6.19 29.67 6.50
N ALA A 288 5.51 30.47 5.67
CA ALA A 288 5.70 30.46 4.23
C ALA A 288 7.12 30.89 3.81
N ARG A 289 7.75 31.82 4.54
CA ARG A 289 9.15 32.21 4.31
C ARG A 289 10.15 31.14 4.74
N PHE A 290 9.82 30.38 5.79
CA PHE A 290 10.65 29.28 6.27
C PHE A 290 10.62 28.09 5.30
N LEU A 291 9.48 27.80 4.68
CA LEU A 291 9.35 26.69 3.73
C LEU A 291 10.04 26.97 2.39
N ARG A 292 10.68 25.94 1.84
CA ARG A 292 11.22 25.91 0.47
C ARG A 292 10.29 25.09 -0.43
N PRO A 293 10.23 25.36 -1.74
CA PRO A 293 9.37 24.62 -2.68
C PRO A 293 9.60 23.11 -2.72
N THR A 294 10.81 22.65 -2.36
CA THR A 294 11.21 21.24 -2.33
C THR A 294 10.99 20.56 -0.99
N ASP A 295 10.54 21.29 0.03
CA ASP A 295 10.40 20.75 1.38
C ASP A 295 9.30 19.70 1.46
N THR A 296 9.60 18.63 2.19
CA THR A 296 8.60 17.66 2.62
C THR A 296 8.39 17.81 4.12
N LEU A 297 7.15 18.14 4.52
CA LEU A 297 6.77 18.25 5.92
C LEU A 297 6.62 16.85 6.53
N VAL A 298 7.12 16.67 7.74
CA VAL A 298 7.00 15.43 8.51
C VAL A 298 6.36 15.76 9.85
N VAL A 299 5.23 15.14 10.16
CA VAL A 299 4.56 15.29 11.46
C VAL A 299 4.32 13.92 12.08
N TYR A 300 4.27 13.85 13.41
CA TYR A 300 3.97 12.58 14.07
C TYR A 300 2.52 12.12 13.83
N HIS A 301 1.55 13.03 13.99
CA HIS A 301 0.12 12.72 13.97
C HIS A 301 -0.64 13.66 13.02
N HIS A 302 -1.70 13.17 12.37
CA HIS A 302 -2.56 13.99 11.48
C HIS A 302 -3.21 15.19 12.18
N ARG A 303 -3.29 15.18 13.51
CA ARG A 303 -3.85 16.30 14.29
C ARG A 303 -2.95 17.52 14.24
N THR A 304 -1.63 17.33 14.21
CA THR A 304 -0.67 18.42 14.05
C THR A 304 -0.81 19.08 12.69
N LEU A 305 -0.97 18.30 11.61
CA LEU A 305 -1.23 18.85 10.27
C LEU A 305 -2.52 19.69 10.25
N ARG A 306 -3.59 19.22 10.89
CA ARG A 306 -4.85 19.98 11.00
C ARG A 306 -4.70 21.33 11.71
N LEU A 307 -3.78 21.46 12.67
CA LEU A 307 -3.53 22.75 13.33
C LEU A 307 -2.94 23.76 12.34
N LEU A 308 -2.04 23.31 11.47
CA LEU A 308 -1.45 24.14 10.41
C LEU A 308 -2.51 24.60 9.41
N GLU A 309 -3.37 23.67 8.98
CA GLU A 309 -4.50 23.94 8.08
C GLU A 309 -5.51 24.92 8.72
N ASN A 310 -5.83 24.72 10.02
CA ASN A 310 -6.74 25.59 10.75
C ASN A 310 -6.20 27.02 10.91
N ALA A 311 -4.89 27.19 10.98
CA ALA A 311 -4.23 28.50 11.01
C ALA A 311 -4.10 29.15 9.62
N GLY A 312 -4.59 28.50 8.55
CA GLY A 312 -4.52 29.02 7.19
C GLY A 312 -3.10 29.06 6.61
N ALA A 313 -2.15 28.33 7.20
CA ALA A 313 -0.76 28.34 6.79
C ALA A 313 -0.48 27.32 5.68
N ALA A 314 0.59 27.55 4.90
CA ALA A 314 0.98 26.68 3.80
C ALA A 314 1.30 25.25 4.29
N ALA A 315 0.69 24.24 3.68
CA ALA A 315 0.96 22.84 3.95
C ALA A 315 1.56 22.17 2.70
N PRO A 316 2.90 21.98 2.64
CA PRO A 316 3.52 21.28 1.53
C PRO A 316 3.19 19.79 1.61
N ARG A 317 3.78 18.97 0.73
CA ARG A 317 3.65 17.52 0.81
C ARG A 317 4.01 17.04 2.22
N CYS A 318 3.10 16.32 2.87
CA CYS A 318 3.22 15.94 4.26
C CYS A 318 3.27 14.41 4.46
N LEU A 319 4.22 13.94 5.27
CA LEU A 319 4.36 12.57 5.75
C LEU A 319 3.91 12.49 7.21
N VAL A 320 3.07 11.50 7.53
CA VAL A 320 2.57 11.26 8.89
C VAL A 320 3.24 10.02 9.46
N LEU A 321 4.16 10.20 10.42
CA LEU A 321 4.97 9.12 10.98
C LEU A 321 4.10 8.01 11.58
N LYS A 322 3.08 8.34 12.39
CA LYS A 322 2.20 7.33 12.98
C LYS A 322 1.55 6.42 11.93
N SER A 323 1.18 6.96 10.77
CA SER A 323 0.60 6.17 9.67
C SER A 323 1.61 5.31 8.94
N ILE A 324 2.88 5.74 8.91
CA ILE A 324 4.00 4.97 8.36
C ILE A 324 4.30 3.78 9.29
N PHE A 325 4.46 4.06 10.59
CA PHE A 325 4.81 3.05 11.60
C PHE A 325 3.70 2.03 11.88
N HIS A 326 2.43 2.43 11.89
CA HIS A 326 1.32 1.49 12.13
C HIS A 326 1.27 0.34 11.09
N ARG A 327 1.98 0.45 9.96
CA ARG A 327 2.10 -0.64 8.98
C ARG A 327 3.02 -1.78 9.45
N TRP A 328 3.91 -1.55 10.41
CA TRP A 328 4.87 -2.57 10.90
C TRP A 328 5.11 -2.61 12.42
N ARG A 329 4.74 -1.56 13.17
CA ARG A 329 4.67 -1.50 14.65
C ARG A 329 3.27 -1.12 15.09
N SER A 330 2.32 -2.05 14.96
CA SER A 330 0.94 -1.84 15.43
C SER A 330 0.80 -1.85 16.96
N ASP A 331 1.82 -2.37 17.65
CA ASP A 331 1.99 -2.42 19.10
C ASP A 331 2.35 -1.06 19.72
N CYS A 332 2.88 -0.12 18.95
CA CYS A 332 3.21 1.22 19.44
C CYS A 332 2.04 2.20 19.22
N HIS A 333 1.66 2.94 20.26
CA HIS A 333 0.51 3.84 20.23
C HIS A 333 0.88 5.32 20.40
N SER A 334 2.04 5.58 21.02
CA SER A 334 2.62 6.89 21.28
C SER A 334 3.98 7.08 20.60
N LEU A 335 4.48 8.33 20.59
CA LEU A 335 5.82 8.61 20.05
C LEU A 335 6.88 7.99 20.98
N GLU A 336 6.66 8.06 22.29
CA GLU A 336 7.47 7.42 23.33
C GLU A 336 7.60 5.91 23.11
N ASP A 337 6.47 5.23 22.83
CA ASP A 337 6.48 3.78 22.58
C ASP A 337 7.39 3.44 21.40
N LEU A 338 7.36 4.27 20.34
CA LEU A 338 8.20 4.10 19.15
C LEU A 338 9.67 4.37 19.43
N LEU A 339 10.00 5.40 20.22
CA LEU A 339 11.39 5.66 20.61
C LEU A 339 11.94 4.51 21.47
N ALA A 340 11.17 4.01 22.44
CA ALA A 340 11.56 2.88 23.27
C ALA A 340 11.76 1.60 22.43
N ALA A 341 10.84 1.37 21.48
CA ALA A 341 10.89 0.28 20.51
C ALA A 341 12.15 0.29 19.62
N GLU A 342 12.71 1.46 19.35
CA GLU A 342 13.90 1.66 18.51
C GLU A 342 15.17 1.94 19.33
N GLU A 343 15.09 1.81 20.67
CA GLU A 343 16.16 2.06 21.63
C GLU A 343 16.75 3.48 21.51
N ILE A 344 15.90 4.48 21.22
CA ILE A 344 16.29 5.89 21.07
C ILE A 344 16.04 6.62 22.39
N GLU A 345 17.10 7.14 23.00
CA GLU A 345 17.00 8.04 24.16
C GLU A 345 17.06 9.50 23.72
N VAL A 346 16.10 10.31 24.19
CA VAL A 346 16.09 11.77 24.00
C VAL A 346 16.04 12.43 25.37
N PRO A 347 17.12 13.10 25.82
CA PRO A 347 17.17 13.73 27.11
C PRO A 347 16.07 14.78 27.28
N ALA A 348 15.28 14.64 28.34
CA ALA A 348 14.32 15.67 28.72
C ALA A 348 15.08 16.93 29.15
N ASP A 349 14.66 18.07 28.60
CA ASP A 349 15.09 19.38 29.11
C ASP A 349 13.84 20.06 29.67
N HIS A 350 13.74 20.06 30.99
CA HIS A 350 12.58 20.59 31.71
C HIS A 350 12.49 22.12 31.66
N LEU A 351 13.52 22.81 31.14
CA LEU A 351 13.50 24.26 30.94
C LEU A 351 12.90 24.65 29.59
N GLN A 352 12.70 23.69 28.68
CA GLN A 352 12.20 23.94 27.33
C GLN A 352 10.69 23.66 27.22
N PRO A 353 9.96 24.36 26.34
CA PRO A 353 8.57 24.06 26.03
C PRO A 353 8.38 22.59 25.63
N ARG A 354 7.25 22.00 26.03
CA ARG A 354 6.92 20.61 25.71
C ARG A 354 6.95 20.34 24.21
N ALA A 355 6.49 21.29 23.41
CA ALA A 355 6.55 21.22 21.94
C ALA A 355 7.98 20.97 21.42
N GLN A 356 9.00 21.60 22.02
CA GLN A 356 10.40 21.44 21.63
C GLN A 356 10.92 20.03 21.97
N LEU A 357 10.56 19.49 23.13
CA LEU A 357 10.87 18.09 23.48
C LEU A 357 10.25 17.12 22.46
N ARG A 358 8.98 17.34 22.10
CA ARG A 358 8.26 16.51 21.12
C ARG A 358 8.85 16.59 19.73
N LEU A 359 9.29 17.78 19.31
CA LEU A 359 10.03 17.96 18.06
C LEU A 359 11.33 17.15 18.08
N ARG A 360 12.14 17.26 19.15
CA ARG A 360 13.39 16.50 19.28
C ARG A 360 13.16 14.99 19.19
N MET A 361 12.11 14.48 19.84
CA MET A 361 11.74 13.06 19.74
C MET A 361 11.40 12.65 18.29
N ALA A 362 10.61 13.46 17.58
CA ALA A 362 10.24 13.18 16.20
C ALA A 362 11.46 13.26 15.26
N VAL A 363 12.34 14.24 15.47
CA VAL A 363 13.61 14.39 14.74
C VAL A 363 14.50 13.16 14.95
N ALA A 364 14.74 12.76 16.20
CA ALA A 364 15.57 11.61 16.51
C ALA A 364 15.03 10.31 15.87
N LEU A 365 13.71 10.14 15.84
CA LEU A 365 13.07 9.01 15.17
C LEU A 365 13.29 9.03 13.65
N VAL A 366 13.16 10.20 13.00
CA VAL A 366 13.41 10.35 11.56
C VAL A 366 14.89 10.14 11.24
N ASP A 367 15.80 10.69 12.04
CA ASP A 367 17.24 10.51 11.89
C ASP A 367 17.63 9.04 12.06
N ARG A 368 17.03 8.33 13.04
CA ARG A 368 17.23 6.87 13.20
C ARG A 368 16.80 6.13 11.95
N LEU A 369 15.60 6.38 11.43
CA LEU A 369 15.13 5.73 10.19
C LEU A 369 16.05 6.02 9.00
N ARG A 370 16.50 7.26 8.86
CA ARG A 370 17.46 7.63 7.82
C ARG A 370 18.79 6.93 8.03
N SER A 371 19.31 6.83 9.25
CA SER A 371 20.57 6.11 9.52
C SER A 371 20.47 4.60 9.31
N SER A 372 19.32 3.99 9.62
CA SER A 372 19.11 2.54 9.49
C SER A 372 18.92 2.10 8.04
N PHE A 373 18.50 3.02 7.15
CA PHE A 373 18.02 2.69 5.81
C PHE A 373 18.50 3.63 4.69
N ALA A 374 19.35 4.60 5.00
CA ALA A 374 20.08 5.38 4.00
C ALA A 374 21.04 4.43 3.24
N PRO A 375 21.22 4.68 1.93
CA PRO A 375 21.93 3.78 1.03
C PRO A 375 23.40 3.54 1.34
#